data_AF-A0A1H5UT98-F1
#
_entry.id   AF-A0A1H5UT98-F1
#
_cell.length_a   1.000
_cell.length_b   1.000
_cell.length_c   1.000
_cell.angle_alpha   90.00
_cell.angle_beta   90.00
_cell.angle_gamma   90.00
#
_symmetry.space_group_name_H-M   'P 1'
#
loop_
_entity.id
_entity.type
_entity.pdbx_description
1 polymer ?
#
loop_
_entity_poly.entity_id
_entity_poly.type
_entity_poly.pdbx_seq_one_letter_code
_entity_poly.pdbx_strand_id
1 'polypeptide(L)'
;MTAHTTSPEPEFTDLLRDLYGRLVQIEQTIGTLADSTPDGFIMWGFPQAEAAEARDALGSAPSLAGFMPPPAELTDTHATAESLADLTTEIHRTLITASAKATDSADRHACLSAAMFAGRLHESLR
;
A
#
# COMPACT_ATOMS: atom_id res chain seq x y z
N MET A 1 -13.05 -5.34 34.25
CA MET A 1 -12.97 -5.54 32.79
C MET A 1 -11.55 -5.20 32.36
N THR A 2 -10.66 -6.19 32.32
CA THR A 2 -9.29 -6.01 31.83
C THR A 2 -9.31 -6.12 30.31
N ALA A 3 -8.99 -5.03 29.62
CA ALA A 3 -8.76 -5.05 28.19
C ALA A 3 -7.59 -6.01 27.90
N HIS A 4 -7.86 -7.11 27.19
CA HIS A 4 -6.81 -7.91 26.58
C HIS A 4 -6.28 -7.11 25.39
N THR A 5 -5.22 -6.34 25.59
CA THR A 5 -4.36 -5.87 24.51
C THR A 5 -3.63 -7.09 23.99
N THR A 6 -4.24 -7.79 23.04
CA THR A 6 -3.59 -8.87 22.30
C THR A 6 -2.59 -8.19 21.36
N SER A 7 -1.31 -8.19 21.71
CA SER A 7 -0.27 -7.76 20.77
C SER A 7 -0.44 -8.55 19.47
N PRO A 8 -0.40 -7.89 18.29
CA PRO A 8 -0.47 -8.59 17.02
C PRO A 8 0.66 -9.61 16.93
N GLU A 9 0.38 -10.77 16.33
CA GLU A 9 1.42 -11.77 16.08
C GLU A 9 2.54 -11.14 15.23
N PRO A 10 3.82 -11.43 15.52
CA PRO A 10 4.95 -10.80 14.84
C PRO A 10 4.87 -10.97 13.32
N GLU A 11 4.40 -12.13 12.85
CA GLU A 11 4.22 -12.42 11.42
C GLU A 11 3.17 -11.52 10.74
N PHE A 12 2.07 -11.18 11.43
CA PHE A 12 1.07 -10.26 10.89
C PHE A 12 1.61 -8.84 10.80
N THR A 13 2.30 -8.40 11.85
CA THR A 13 2.90 -7.07 11.88
C THR A 13 3.95 -6.90 10.79
N ASP A 14 4.81 -7.90 10.60
CA ASP A 14 5.85 -7.87 9.57
C ASP A 14 5.25 -7.93 8.16
N LEU A 15 4.16 -8.68 7.96
CA LEU A 15 3.40 -8.64 6.71
C LEU A 15 2.85 -7.23 6.41
N LEU A 16 2.26 -6.55 7.40
CA LEU A 16 1.77 -5.19 7.18
C LEU A 16 2.89 -4.21 6.87
N ARG A 17 4.05 -4.36 7.51
CA ARG A 17 5.23 -3.52 7.22
C ARG A 17 5.74 -3.71 5.81
N ASP A 18 5.79 -4.96 5.31
CA ASP A 18 6.15 -5.25 3.91
C ASP A 18 5.15 -4.61 2.94
N LEU A 19 3.84 -4.82 3.15
CA LEU A 19 2.80 -4.23 2.32
C LEU A 19 2.84 -2.69 2.32
N TYR A 20 3.07 -2.09 3.49
CA TYR A 20 3.22 -0.63 3.61
C TYR A 20 4.45 -0.12 2.86
N GLY A 21 5.59 -0.81 2.99
CA GLY A 21 6.80 -0.48 2.26
C GLY A 21 6.61 -0.55 0.74
N ARG A 22 5.92 -1.59 0.25
CA ARG A 22 5.61 -1.74 -1.17
C ARG A 22 4.67 -0.63 -1.69
N LEU A 23 3.66 -0.23 -0.91
CA LEU A 23 2.78 0.89 -1.27
C LEU A 23 3.55 2.22 -1.37
N VAL A 24 4.47 2.48 -0.43
CA VAL A 24 5.37 3.64 -0.49
C VAL A 24 6.23 3.61 -1.76
N GLN A 25 6.79 2.45 -2.09
CA GLN A 25 7.62 2.30 -3.29
C GLN A 25 6.82 2.54 -4.57
N ILE A 26 5.58 2.03 -4.66
CA ILE A 26 4.70 2.25 -5.81
C ILE A 26 4.38 3.73 -5.98
N GLU A 27 3.95 4.40 -4.90
CA GLU A 27 3.62 5.83 -4.94
C GLU A 27 4.80 6.67 -5.45
N GLN A 28 6.00 6.39 -4.95
CA GLN A 28 7.22 7.09 -5.38
C GLN A 28 7.62 6.75 -6.82
N THR A 29 7.40 5.52 -7.26
CA THR A 29 7.61 5.09 -8.65
C THR A 29 6.69 5.83 -9.60
N ILE A 30 5.41 5.89 -9.28
CA ILE A 30 4.43 6.63 -10.07
C ILE A 30 4.77 8.13 -10.08
N GLY A 31 5.14 8.71 -8.95
CA GLY A 31 5.58 10.12 -8.89
C GLY A 31 6.80 10.39 -9.77
N THR A 32 7.79 9.50 -9.78
CA THR A 32 8.97 9.62 -10.64
C THR A 32 8.61 9.51 -12.13
N LEU A 33 7.67 8.62 -12.49
CA LEU A 33 7.15 8.51 -13.85
C LEU A 33 6.35 9.77 -14.26
N ALA A 34 5.59 10.35 -13.35
CA ALA A 34 4.86 11.60 -13.56
C ALA A 34 5.80 12.77 -13.85
N ASP A 35 6.91 12.86 -13.12
CA ASP A 35 7.90 13.94 -13.28
C ASP A 35 8.79 13.76 -14.53
N SER A 36 9.03 12.53 -14.96
CA SER A 36 9.95 12.20 -16.07
C SER A 36 9.28 12.07 -17.44
N THR A 37 7.95 12.03 -17.51
CA THR A 37 7.20 11.86 -18.77
C THR A 37 6.54 13.17 -19.20
N PRO A 38 6.57 13.55 -20.51
CA PRO A 38 5.72 14.62 -21.03
C PRO A 38 4.25 14.36 -20.73
N ASP A 39 3.53 15.36 -20.22
CA ASP A 39 2.14 15.22 -19.74
C ASP A 39 1.97 14.14 -18.65
N GLY A 40 3.05 13.78 -17.95
CA GLY A 40 3.06 12.71 -16.95
C GLY A 40 2.06 12.93 -15.83
N PHE A 41 1.78 14.17 -15.43
CA PHE A 41 0.72 14.48 -14.47
C PHE A 41 -0.67 14.03 -14.94
N ILE A 42 -0.99 14.15 -16.23
CA ILE A 42 -2.30 13.76 -16.78
C ILE A 42 -2.43 12.23 -16.75
N MET A 43 -1.35 11.51 -17.09
CA MET A 43 -1.35 10.05 -17.16
C MET A 43 -1.24 9.38 -15.78
N TRP A 44 -0.41 9.93 -14.89
CA TRP A 44 -0.03 9.29 -13.63
C TRP A 44 -0.67 9.93 -12.41
N GLY A 45 -1.30 11.09 -12.52
CA GLY A 45 -1.85 11.82 -11.36
C GLY A 45 -2.93 11.04 -10.60
N PHE A 46 -3.83 10.36 -11.32
CA PHE A 46 -4.84 9.51 -10.68
C PHE A 46 -4.25 8.24 -10.04
N PRO A 47 -3.42 7.44 -10.75
CA PRO A 47 -2.67 6.35 -10.13
C PRO A 47 -1.86 6.78 -8.89
N GLN A 48 -1.22 7.96 -8.93
CA GLN A 48 -0.43 8.46 -7.80
C GLN A 48 -1.31 8.74 -6.57
N ALA A 49 -2.49 9.34 -6.79
CA ALA A 49 -3.44 9.61 -5.73
C ALA A 49 -3.97 8.32 -5.09
N GLU A 50 -4.36 7.33 -5.90
CA GLU A 50 -4.84 6.04 -5.39
C GLU A 50 -3.74 5.26 -4.63
N ALA A 51 -2.48 5.35 -5.08
CA ALA A 51 -1.34 4.78 -4.36
C ALA A 51 -1.12 5.46 -2.99
N ALA A 52 -1.19 6.79 -2.93
CA ALA A 52 -1.07 7.56 -1.69
C ALA A 52 -2.22 7.24 -0.72
N GLU A 53 -3.46 7.16 -1.20
CA GLU A 53 -4.63 6.80 -0.39
C GLU A 53 -4.53 5.36 0.13
N ALA A 54 -4.06 4.42 -0.69
CA ALA A 54 -3.81 3.04 -0.25
C ALA A 54 -2.75 2.99 0.87
N ARG A 55 -1.65 3.73 0.71
CA ARG A 55 -0.60 3.86 1.73
C ARG A 55 -1.18 4.43 3.01
N ASP A 56 -1.84 5.59 2.95
CA ASP A 56 -2.34 6.30 4.12
C ASP A 56 -3.41 5.48 4.86
N ALA A 57 -4.29 4.80 4.12
CA ALA A 57 -5.26 3.87 4.68
C ALA A 57 -4.57 2.74 5.45
N LEU A 58 -3.54 2.10 4.88
CA LEU A 58 -2.81 1.04 5.57
C LEU A 58 -2.04 1.58 6.78
N GLY A 59 -1.42 2.76 6.65
CA GLY A 59 -0.65 3.42 7.72
C GLY A 59 -1.49 3.78 8.96
N SER A 60 -2.82 3.80 8.83
CA SER A 60 -3.74 3.97 9.98
C SER A 60 -3.88 2.72 10.86
N ALA A 61 -3.33 1.57 10.44
CA ALA A 61 -3.37 0.32 11.19
C ALA A 61 -2.61 0.44 12.53
N PRO A 62 -3.24 0.13 13.69
CA PRO A 62 -2.55 0.10 14.98
C PRO A 62 -1.31 -0.79 15.01
N SER A 63 -1.29 -1.90 14.26
CA SER A 63 -0.11 -2.77 14.12
C SER A 63 1.09 -2.06 13.48
N LEU A 64 0.88 -0.96 12.76
CA LEU A 64 1.93 -0.11 12.18
C LEU A 64 2.27 1.11 13.04
N ALA A 65 1.68 1.24 14.24
CA ALA A 65 1.92 2.41 15.08
C ALA A 65 3.43 2.59 15.38
N GLY A 66 3.95 3.76 15.02
CA GLY A 66 5.36 4.10 15.21
C GLY A 66 6.32 3.43 14.22
N PHE A 67 5.83 2.66 13.25
CA PHE A 67 6.64 2.20 12.13
C PHE A 67 6.86 3.35 11.15
N MET A 68 8.13 3.60 10.84
CA MET A 68 8.52 4.47 9.74
C MET A 68 9.27 3.61 8.74
N PRO A 69 8.79 3.49 7.50
CA PRO A 69 9.46 2.70 6.49
C PRO A 69 10.85 3.30 6.22
N PRO A 70 11.84 2.45 5.89
CA PRO A 70 13.11 2.97 5.44
C PRO A 70 12.89 3.88 4.22
N PRO A 71 13.75 4.89 4.01
CA PRO A 71 13.72 5.63 2.75
C PRO A 71 13.85 4.63 1.60
N ALA A 72 12.98 4.75 0.60
CA ALA A 72 13.02 3.82 -0.51
C ALA A 72 14.39 3.90 -1.18
N GLU A 73 15.00 2.73 -1.41
CA GLU A 73 16.13 2.63 -2.31
C GLU A 73 15.66 2.96 -3.74
N LEU A 74 16.57 3.51 -4.53
CA LEU A 74 16.38 4.02 -5.89
C LEU A 74 15.12 3.48 -6.59
N THR A 75 14.14 4.36 -6.75
CA THR A 75 12.92 4.13 -7.50
C THR A 75 13.26 3.57 -8.88
N ASP A 76 12.67 2.43 -9.25
CA ASP A 76 12.92 1.81 -10.55
C ASP A 76 12.27 2.66 -11.65
N THR A 77 13.08 3.48 -12.30
CA THR A 77 12.64 4.34 -13.42
C THR A 77 12.32 3.55 -14.68
N HIS A 78 12.58 2.24 -14.70
CA HIS A 78 12.18 1.33 -15.77
C HIS A 78 10.86 0.62 -15.50
N ALA A 79 10.18 0.92 -14.38
CA ALA A 79 8.86 0.37 -14.11
C ALA A 79 7.86 0.75 -15.22
N THR A 80 7.12 -0.25 -15.68
CA THR A 80 6.05 -0.10 -16.65
C THR A 80 4.68 -0.07 -15.95
N ALA A 81 3.66 0.47 -16.61
CA ALA A 81 2.28 0.41 -16.13
C ALA A 81 1.84 -1.04 -15.85
N GLU A 82 2.24 -1.99 -16.71
CA GLU A 82 1.94 -3.43 -16.56
C GLU A 82 2.59 -4.01 -15.29
N SER A 83 3.89 -3.77 -15.08
CA SER A 83 4.58 -4.25 -13.87
C SER A 83 4.01 -3.65 -12.58
N LEU A 84 3.57 -2.38 -12.62
CA LEU A 84 2.90 -1.74 -11.49
C LEU A 84 1.51 -2.32 -11.26
N ALA A 85 0.77 -2.64 -12.32
CA ALA A 85 -0.56 -3.24 -12.24
C ALA A 85 -0.49 -4.66 -11.63
N ASP A 86 0.53 -5.44 -11.99
CA ASP A 86 0.76 -6.78 -11.44
C ASP A 86 1.11 -6.73 -9.95
N LEU A 87 2.06 -5.86 -9.56
CA LEU A 87 2.43 -5.68 -8.15
C LEU A 87 1.23 -5.20 -7.32
N THR A 88 0.45 -4.26 -7.86
CA THR A 88 -0.76 -3.77 -7.19
C THR A 88 -1.80 -4.87 -7.00
N THR A 89 -1.94 -5.78 -7.97
CA THR A 89 -2.83 -6.95 -7.86
C THR A 89 -2.40 -7.89 -6.73
N GLU A 90 -1.09 -8.14 -6.60
CA GLU A 90 -0.54 -8.94 -5.50
C GLU A 90 -0.83 -8.29 -4.14
N ILE A 91 -0.56 -6.99 -4.01
CA ILE A 91 -0.82 -6.22 -2.78
C ILE A 91 -2.31 -6.27 -2.43
N HIS A 92 -3.20 -6.00 -3.38
CA HIS A 92 -4.65 -6.05 -3.18
C HIS A 92 -5.12 -7.41 -2.61
N ARG A 93 -4.70 -8.52 -3.24
CA ARG A 93 -5.06 -9.87 -2.78
C ARG A 93 -4.49 -10.18 -1.39
N THR A 94 -3.26 -9.74 -1.14
CA THR A 94 -2.59 -9.96 0.14
C THR A 94 -3.24 -9.16 1.26
N LEU A 95 -3.66 -7.91 1.00
CA LEU A 95 -4.41 -7.09 1.96
C LEU A 95 -5.76 -7.70 2.32
N ILE A 96 -6.50 -8.22 1.34
CA ILE A 96 -7.75 -8.96 1.61
C ILE A 96 -7.48 -10.16 2.52
N THR A 97 -6.42 -10.92 2.23
CA THR A 97 -6.04 -12.08 3.03
C THR A 97 -5.59 -11.67 4.44
N ALA A 98 -4.82 -10.59 4.58
CA ALA A 98 -4.39 -10.03 5.86
C ALA A 98 -5.59 -9.57 6.70
N SER A 99 -6.60 -8.93 6.08
CA SER A 99 -7.81 -8.48 6.78
C SER A 99 -8.57 -9.64 7.46
N ALA A 100 -8.57 -10.82 6.84
CA ALA A 100 -9.19 -12.02 7.40
C ALA A 100 -8.42 -12.60 8.60
N LYS A 101 -7.11 -12.32 8.68
CA LYS A 101 -6.23 -12.75 9.78
C LYS A 101 -6.17 -11.72 10.92
N ALA A 102 -6.54 -10.47 10.66
CA ALA A 102 -6.47 -9.40 11.64
C ALA A 102 -7.39 -9.65 12.84
N THR A 103 -6.81 -9.71 14.03
CA THR A 103 -7.52 -9.81 15.32
C THR A 103 -8.11 -8.47 15.74
N ASP A 104 -7.41 -7.36 15.47
CA ASP A 104 -7.89 -6.00 15.71
C ASP A 104 -8.81 -5.53 14.57
N SER A 105 -9.98 -5.00 14.91
CA SER A 105 -10.94 -4.46 13.95
C SER A 105 -10.41 -3.24 13.17
N ALA A 106 -9.55 -2.43 13.78
CA ALA A 106 -8.93 -1.27 13.13
C ALA A 106 -7.88 -1.71 12.12
N ASP A 107 -7.05 -2.71 12.43
CA ASP A 107 -6.13 -3.32 11.46
C ASP A 107 -6.91 -3.94 10.28
N ARG A 108 -8.01 -4.63 10.57
CA ARG A 108 -8.89 -5.18 9.52
C ARG A 108 -9.45 -4.09 8.62
N HIS A 109 -9.94 -2.99 9.20
CA HIS A 109 -10.47 -1.87 8.45
C HIS A 109 -9.40 -1.21 7.59
N ALA A 110 -8.22 -0.94 8.15
CA ALA A 110 -7.08 -0.38 7.42
C ALA A 110 -6.68 -1.27 6.22
N CYS A 111 -6.61 -2.59 6.41
CA CYS A 111 -6.32 -3.54 5.32
C CYS A 111 -7.39 -3.50 4.22
N LEU A 112 -8.68 -3.48 4.57
CA LEU A 112 -9.76 -3.46 3.59
C LEU A 112 -9.84 -2.12 2.84
N SER A 113 -9.64 -1.00 3.53
CA SER A 113 -9.59 0.32 2.92
C SER A 113 -8.39 0.44 1.96
N ALA A 114 -7.21 -0.01 2.38
CA ALA A 114 -6.04 -0.07 1.52
C ALA A 114 -6.26 -1.00 0.30
N ALA A 115 -6.92 -2.16 0.49
CA ALA A 115 -7.24 -3.06 -0.60
C ALA A 115 -8.18 -2.41 -1.63
N MET A 116 -9.18 -1.63 -1.18
CA MET A 116 -10.07 -0.90 -2.07
C MET A 116 -9.30 0.08 -2.96
N PHE A 117 -8.42 0.91 -2.38
CA PHE A 117 -7.60 1.85 -3.14
C PHE A 117 -6.59 1.15 -4.04
N ALA A 118 -5.96 0.05 -3.58
CA ALA A 118 -5.11 -0.78 -4.44
C ALA A 118 -5.90 -1.38 -5.63
N GLY A 119 -7.18 -1.74 -5.44
CA GLY A 119 -8.04 -2.20 -6.53
C GLY A 119 -8.24 -1.12 -7.60
N ARG A 120 -8.55 0.11 -7.18
CA ARG A 120 -8.72 1.26 -8.07
C ARG A 120 -7.41 1.65 -8.76
N LEU A 121 -6.29 1.58 -8.05
CA LEU A 121 -4.97 1.77 -8.61
C LEU A 121 -4.71 0.77 -9.75
N HIS A 122 -4.97 -0.52 -9.52
CA HIS A 122 -4.84 -1.54 -10.57
C HIS A 122 -5.71 -1.22 -11.79
N GLU A 123 -6.97 -0.83 -11.58
CA GLU A 123 -7.88 -0.44 -12.66
C GLU A 123 -7.36 0.77 -13.44
N SER A 124 -6.73 1.74 -12.78
CA SER A 124 -6.18 2.93 -13.43
C SER A 124 -4.89 2.70 -14.22
N LEU A 125 -4.18 1.60 -13.93
CA LEU A 125 -2.94 1.22 -14.60
C LEU A 125 -3.18 0.35 -15.84
N ARG A 126 -4.43 -0.04 -16.11
CA ARG A 126 -4.85 -0.84 -17.26
C ARG A 126 -5.49 0.01 -18.36
#